data_AF-A0A7S2AEV7-F1
#
_entry.id   AF-A0A7S2AEV7-F1
#
_cell.length_a   1.000
_cell.length_b   1.000
_cell.length_c   1.000
_cell.angle_alpha   90.00
_cell.angle_beta   90.00
_cell.angle_gamma   90.00
#
_symmetry.space_group_name_H-M   'P 1'
#
loop_
_entity.id
_entity.type
_entity.pdbx_description
1 polymer ?
#
loop_
_entity_poly.entity_id
_entity_poly.type
_entity_poly.pdbx_seq_one_letter_code
_entity_poly.pdbx_strand_id
1 'polypeptide(L)'
;DAHDRTVWFGGARKTFEADMRECGAKCLGGDFCASKCMSQKRGFSERCSSCFGDSVKCTIQHCLFPCMGGALTDGCRNCGKVNCRPAWQNCTGLFAPKAEDD
;
A
#
# COMPACT_ATOMS: atom_id res chain seq x y z
N ASP A 1 -7.07 12.20 -4.07
CA ASP A 1 -7.21 13.28 -3.09
C ASP A 1 -5.97 14.19 -3.09
N ALA A 2 -6.11 15.50 -2.84
CA ALA A 2 -4.98 16.45 -2.89
C ALA A 2 -4.04 16.31 -1.70
N HIS A 3 -4.58 16.01 -0.51
CA HIS A 3 -3.82 15.78 0.70
C HIS A 3 -2.99 14.49 0.60
N ASP A 4 -3.61 13.39 0.15
CA ASP A 4 -2.89 12.12 -0.04
C ASP A 4 -1.76 12.21 -1.05
N ARG A 5 -1.94 13.02 -2.12
CA ARG A 5 -0.87 13.30 -3.08
C ARG A 5 0.28 14.06 -2.44
N THR A 6 0.00 15.06 -1.61
CA THR A 6 1.02 15.78 -0.85
C THR A 6 1.80 14.84 0.07
N VAL A 7 1.12 13.97 0.81
CA VAL A 7 1.78 12.95 1.66
C VAL A 7 2.64 11.99 0.83
N TRP A 8 2.10 11.48 -0.28
CA TRP A 8 2.78 10.53 -1.16
C TRP A 8 4.04 11.11 -1.78
N PHE A 9 3.92 12.26 -2.47
CA PHE A 9 5.02 12.92 -3.17
C PHE A 9 5.97 13.66 -2.23
N GLY A 10 5.52 14.04 -1.02
CA GLY A 10 6.33 14.69 0.01
C GLY A 10 7.34 13.78 0.71
N GLY A 11 7.26 12.45 0.52
CA GLY A 11 8.29 11.54 1.02
C GLY A 11 7.85 10.09 1.19
N ALA A 12 6.56 9.84 1.42
CA ALA A 12 6.07 8.49 1.70
C ALA A 12 6.39 7.49 0.58
N ARG A 13 6.41 7.94 -0.69
CA ARG A 13 6.80 7.10 -1.83
C ARG A 13 8.22 6.51 -1.69
N LYS A 14 9.17 7.24 -1.10
CA LYS A 14 10.58 6.80 -0.98
C LYS A 14 10.73 5.63 -0.01
N THR A 15 9.83 5.54 0.97
CA THR A 15 9.85 4.53 2.03
C THR A 15 8.69 3.55 1.92
N PHE A 16 7.96 3.56 0.81
CA PHE A 16 6.75 2.77 0.61
C PHE A 16 6.93 1.29 0.95
N GLU A 17 8.00 0.64 0.44
CA GLU A 17 8.26 -0.78 0.73
C GLU A 17 8.55 -1.03 2.21
N ALA A 18 9.26 -0.11 2.87
CA ALA A 18 9.55 -0.20 4.30
C ALA A 18 8.30 -0.01 5.15
N ASP A 19 7.42 0.92 4.79
CA ASP A 19 6.16 1.17 5.48
C ASP A 19 5.18 0.01 5.32
N MET A 20 5.05 -0.52 4.09
CA MET A 20 4.23 -1.70 3.82
C MET A 20 4.73 -2.92 4.59
N ARG A 21 6.05 -3.14 4.64
CA ARG A 21 6.65 -4.22 5.43
C ARG A 21 6.36 -4.05 6.92
N GLU A 22 6.61 -2.86 7.46
CA GLU A 22 6.44 -2.60 8.89
C GLU A 22 4.97 -2.73 9.31
N CYS A 23 4.06 -2.05 8.61
CA CYS A 23 2.64 -2.13 8.92
C CYS A 23 2.06 -3.51 8.66
N GLY A 24 2.45 -4.17 7.55
CA GLY A 24 2.03 -5.54 7.26
C GLY A 24 2.51 -6.53 8.33
N ALA A 25 3.79 -6.48 8.73
CA ALA A 25 4.34 -7.36 9.75
C ALA A 25 3.76 -7.09 11.15
N LYS A 26 3.67 -5.82 11.55
CA LYS A 26 3.08 -5.40 12.84
C LYS A 26 1.64 -5.89 12.99
N CYS A 27 0.93 -5.96 11.87
CA CYS A 27 -0.46 -6.37 11.82
C CYS A 27 -0.67 -7.82 11.39
N LEU A 28 0.41 -8.62 11.26
CA LEU A 28 0.35 -10.02 10.83
C LEU A 28 -0.44 -10.22 9.51
N GLY A 29 -0.36 -9.26 8.59
CA GLY A 29 -1.09 -9.27 7.33
C GLY A 29 -2.56 -8.81 7.40
N GLY A 30 -3.04 -8.35 8.57
CA GLY A 30 -4.40 -7.84 8.73
C GLY A 30 -4.63 -6.49 8.03
N ASP A 31 -5.63 -6.44 7.15
CA ASP A 31 -5.98 -5.28 6.31
C ASP A 31 -6.35 -4.04 7.12
N PHE A 32 -7.29 -4.17 8.08
CA PHE A 32 -7.77 -3.06 8.89
C PHE A 32 -6.66 -2.48 9.78
N CYS A 33 -5.88 -3.34 10.42
CA CYS A 33 -4.74 -2.91 11.23
C CYS A 33 -3.67 -2.23 10.37
N ALA A 34 -3.33 -2.79 9.20
CA ALA A 34 -2.34 -2.21 8.31
C ALA A 34 -2.79 -0.86 7.75
N SER A 35 -4.08 -0.72 7.42
CA SER A 35 -4.70 0.56 7.04
C SER A 35 -4.52 1.60 8.13
N LYS A 36 -4.89 1.28 9.37
CA LYS A 36 -4.71 2.19 10.52
C LYS A 36 -3.25 2.55 10.76
N CYS A 37 -2.35 1.57 10.67
CA CYS A 37 -0.92 1.80 10.79
C CYS A 37 -0.42 2.79 9.74
N MET A 38 -0.83 2.63 8.47
CA MET A 38 -0.42 3.52 7.38
C MET A 38 -0.97 4.94 7.55
N SER A 39 -2.24 5.06 7.94
CA SER A 39 -2.88 6.34 8.26
C SER A 39 -2.13 7.06 9.38
N GLN A 40 -1.88 6.37 10.50
CA GLN A 40 -1.20 6.96 11.66
C GLN A 40 0.27 7.33 11.35
N LYS A 41 0.95 6.52 10.54
CA LYS A 41 2.38 6.70 10.26
C LYS A 41 2.64 7.83 9.27
N ARG A 42 1.80 7.96 8.24
CA ARG A 42 2.03 8.90 7.13
C ARG A 42 1.03 10.04 7.06
N GLY A 43 -0.09 9.93 7.76
CA GLY A 43 -1.16 10.89 7.72
C GLY A 43 -2.03 10.78 6.47
N PHE A 44 -2.03 9.66 5.74
CA PHE A 44 -2.98 9.46 4.64
C PHE A 44 -4.42 9.51 5.15
N SER A 45 -5.33 9.98 4.29
CA SER A 45 -6.77 9.89 4.50
C SER A 45 -7.18 8.45 4.80
N GLU A 46 -8.32 8.28 5.47
CA GLU A 46 -8.83 6.94 5.79
C GLU A 46 -9.07 6.11 4.52
N ARG A 47 -9.62 6.74 3.47
CA ARG A 47 -9.85 6.11 2.17
C ARG A 47 -8.56 5.67 1.47
N CYS A 48 -7.52 6.51 1.47
CA CYS A 48 -6.25 6.12 0.86
C CYS A 48 -5.55 5.04 1.69
N SER A 49 -5.64 5.15 3.02
CA SER A 49 -5.11 4.18 3.97
C SER A 49 -5.73 2.80 3.82
N SER A 50 -7.03 2.71 3.57
CA SER A 50 -7.71 1.43 3.32
C SER A 50 -7.14 0.70 2.11
N CYS A 51 -6.80 1.42 1.04
CA CYS A 51 -6.17 0.84 -0.15
C CYS A 51 -4.81 0.16 0.16
N PHE A 52 -4.03 0.71 1.10
CA PHE A 52 -2.80 0.07 1.53
C PHE A 52 -3.08 -1.22 2.31
N GLY A 53 -4.11 -1.24 3.16
CA GLY A 53 -4.57 -2.48 3.82
C GLY A 53 -5.07 -3.52 2.82
N ASP A 54 -5.82 -3.11 1.80
CA ASP A 54 -6.26 -3.99 0.71
C ASP A 54 -5.07 -4.58 -0.06
N SER A 55 -3.98 -3.82 -0.18
CA SER A 55 -2.74 -4.33 -0.80
C SER A 55 -2.04 -5.36 0.06
N VAL A 56 -2.05 -5.20 1.38
CA VAL A 56 -1.57 -6.22 2.32
C VAL A 56 -2.42 -7.49 2.18
N LYS A 57 -3.75 -7.36 2.18
CA LYS A 57 -4.68 -8.47 1.98
C LYS A 57 -4.45 -9.20 0.66
N CYS A 58 -4.34 -8.46 -0.44
CA CYS A 58 -4.05 -9.02 -1.75
C CYS A 58 -2.73 -9.80 -1.73
N THR A 59 -1.70 -9.29 -1.05
CA THR A 59 -0.41 -9.98 -0.92
C THR A 59 -0.56 -11.30 -0.16
N ILE A 60 -1.33 -11.34 0.92
CA ILE A 60 -1.63 -12.58 1.65
C ILE A 60 -2.43 -13.56 0.79
N GLN A 61 -3.39 -13.09 -0.02
CA GLN A 61 -4.25 -13.94 -0.84
C GLN A 61 -3.54 -14.50 -2.08
N HIS A 62 -2.70 -13.70 -2.75
CA HIS A 62 -2.14 -14.05 -4.07
C HIS A 62 -0.64 -14.31 -4.04
N CYS A 63 0.08 -13.84 -3.02
CA CYS A 63 1.53 -13.80 -3.01
C CYS A 63 2.17 -14.50 -1.80
N LEU A 64 1.41 -15.18 -0.94
CA LEU A 64 1.93 -15.83 0.26
C LEU A 64 3.10 -16.78 -0.04
N PHE A 65 2.96 -17.67 -1.04
CA PHE A 65 4.03 -18.58 -1.44
C PHE A 65 5.27 -17.84 -2.00
N PRO A 66 5.13 -16.92 -2.98
CA PRO A 66 6.26 -16.07 -3.41
C PRO A 66 6.92 -15.25 -2.30
N CYS A 67 6.18 -14.90 -1.25
CA CYS A 67 6.66 -14.10 -0.12
C CYS A 67 7.17 -14.92 1.07
N MET A 68 7.18 -16.25 1.00
CA MET A 68 7.60 -17.12 2.11
C MET A 68 9.07 -16.90 2.50
N GLY A 69 9.94 -16.56 1.54
CA GLY A 69 11.33 -16.16 1.80
C GLY A 69 11.51 -14.73 2.32
N GLY A 70 10.40 -14.01 2.55
CA GLY A 70 10.36 -12.63 3.03
C GLY A 70 9.75 -11.66 2.03
N ALA A 71 9.26 -10.52 2.55
CA ALA A 71 8.59 -9.48 1.76
C ALA A 71 9.53 -8.76 0.75
N LEU A 72 10.86 -8.88 0.94
CA LEU A 72 11.88 -8.25 0.10
C LEU A 72 12.52 -9.24 -0.88
N THR A 73 11.97 -10.42 -1.09
CA THR A 73 12.41 -11.29 -2.18
C THR A 73 11.89 -10.76 -3.51
N ASP A 74 12.62 -11.03 -4.60
CA ASP A 74 12.14 -10.67 -5.93
C ASP A 74 10.84 -11.38 -6.30
N GLY A 75 10.65 -12.62 -5.83
CA GLY A 75 9.40 -13.36 -5.97
C GLY A 75 8.21 -12.61 -5.38
N CYS A 76 8.34 -12.14 -4.13
CA CYS A 76 7.29 -11.38 -3.46
C CYS A 76 7.01 -10.05 -4.18
N ARG A 77 8.07 -9.29 -4.50
CA ARG A 77 7.96 -8.01 -5.20
C ARG A 77 7.28 -8.17 -6.56
N ASN A 78 7.68 -9.17 -7.34
CA ASN A 78 7.12 -9.40 -8.66
C ASN A 78 5.65 -9.81 -8.56
N CYS A 79 5.31 -10.70 -7.62
CA CYS A 79 3.92 -11.09 -7.39
C CYS A 79 3.04 -9.88 -7.01
N GLY A 80 3.49 -9.04 -6.06
CA GLY A 80 2.76 -7.83 -5.67
C GLY A 80 2.60 -6.84 -6.82
N LYS A 81 3.63 -6.66 -7.65
CA LYS A 81 3.59 -5.79 -8.85
C LYS A 81 2.57 -6.25 -9.89
N VAL A 82 2.40 -7.56 -10.07
CA VAL A 82 1.49 -8.14 -11.05
C VAL A 82 0.06 -8.21 -10.50
N ASN A 83 -0.12 -8.74 -9.29
CA ASN A 83 -1.44 -9.07 -8.76
C ASN A 83 -2.09 -7.94 -7.95
N CYS A 84 -1.30 -7.11 -7.26
CA CYS A 84 -1.84 -6.17 -6.26
C CYS A 84 -1.69 -4.70 -6.65
N ARG A 85 -0.60 -4.35 -7.34
CA ARG A 85 -0.31 -2.96 -7.72
C ARG A 85 -1.40 -2.33 -8.59
N PRO A 86 -1.99 -2.98 -9.62
CA PRO A 86 -3.02 -2.34 -10.44
C PRO A 86 -4.24 -1.90 -9.63
N ALA A 87 -4.77 -2.78 -8.78
CA ALA A 87 -5.89 -2.48 -7.89
C ALA A 87 -5.55 -1.37 -6.90
N TRP A 88 -4.35 -1.41 -6.30
CA TRP A 88 -3.88 -0.37 -5.39
C TRP A 88 -3.76 1.01 -6.05
N GLN A 89 -3.19 1.08 -7.26
CA GLN A 89 -3.06 2.35 -8.00
C GLN A 89 -4.44 2.93 -8.33
N ASN A 90 -5.38 2.09 -8.74
CA ASN A 90 -6.75 2.50 -9.01
C ASN A 90 -7.47 2.97 -7.74
N CYS A 91 -7.31 2.24 -6.62
CA CYS A 91 -7.95 2.56 -5.35
C CYS A 91 -7.45 3.89 -4.77
N THR A 92 -6.13 4.10 -4.75
CA THR A 92 -5.52 5.30 -4.13
C THR A 92 -5.73 6.57 -4.95
N GLY A 93 -5.85 6.46 -6.28
CA GLY A 93 -5.96 7.62 -7.17
C GLY A 93 -4.71 8.51 -7.18
N LEU A 94 -3.58 8.06 -6.66
CA LEU A 94 -2.33 8.84 -6.57
C LEU A 94 -1.65 9.06 -7.93
N PHE A 95 -2.02 8.25 -8.93
CA PHE A 95 -1.44 8.23 -10.27
C PHE A 95 -2.38 8.74 -11.36
N ALA A 96 -3.64 9.00 -11.01
CA ALA A 96 -4.53 9.69 -11.93
C ALA A 96 -4.00 11.12 -12.17
N PRO A 97 -4.19 11.68 -13.38
CA PRO A 97 -4.03 13.11 -13.57
C PRO A 97 -4.82 13.86 -12.48
N LYS A 98 -4.40 15.07 -12.12
CA LYS A 98 -5.28 15.97 -11.35
C LYS A 98 -6.56 16.10 -12.15
N ALA A 99 -7.60 15.33 -11.79
CA ALA A 99 -8.96 15.72 -12.06
C ALA A 99 -9.09 17.07 -11.35
N GLU A 100 -9.13 18.10 -12.17
CA GLU A 100 -9.56 19.43 -11.78
C GLU A 100 -10.99 19.29 -11.26
N ASP A 101 -11.24 19.99 -10.17
CA ASP A 101 -12.47 19.97 -9.41
C ASP A 101 -13.67 20.36 -10.30
N ASP A 102 -14.72 19.54 -10.32
CA ASP A 102 -16.09 19.95 -10.68
C ASP A 102 -16.92 20.05 -9.38
#